data_AF-A0A954S642-F1
#
_entry.id   AF-A0A954S642-F1
#
_cell.length_a   1.000
_cell.length_b   1.000
_cell.length_c   1.000
_cell.angle_alpha   90.00
_cell.angle_beta   90.00
_cell.angle_gamma   90.00
#
_symmetry.space_group_name_H-M   'P 1'
#
loop_
_entity.id
_entity.type
_entity.pdbx_description
1 polymer ?
#
loop_
_entity_poly.entity_id
_entity_poly.type
_entity_poly.pdbx_seq_one_letter_code
_entity_poly.pdbx_strand_id
1 'polypeptide(L)'
;MSTDSAISPETSLAVCPQCCHANPPTHHFCENCNAPLSAAAAILPSWRPWAEGALVRRAVRQTDSWLVLIGMWLLFAPSMLLTVILGSNSYPWIVFAQDWKYRSPMSAIIGVVISSLFWGGGGALFGSILFQTTRSFFQNRQMQDVPQSQE
;
A
#
# COMPACT_ATOMS: atom_id res chain seq x y z
N MET A 1 -31.88 53.09 22.76
CA MET A 1 -30.59 52.70 23.35
C MET A 1 -30.60 51.19 23.40
N SER A 2 -30.29 50.57 22.27
CA SER A 2 -30.40 49.12 22.07
C SER A 2 -29.01 48.53 22.28
N THR A 3 -28.88 47.71 23.32
CA THR A 3 -27.70 46.91 23.57
C THR A 3 -27.67 45.77 22.56
N ASP A 4 -26.94 45.97 21.46
CA ASP A 4 -26.48 44.88 20.61
C ASP A 4 -25.66 43.94 21.48
N SER A 5 -26.25 42.79 21.78
CA SER A 5 -25.60 41.72 22.52
C SER A 5 -24.49 41.16 21.62
N ALA A 6 -23.25 41.45 21.97
CA ALA A 6 -22.07 40.90 21.34
C ALA A 6 -22.13 39.36 21.42
N ILE A 7 -22.49 38.73 20.30
CA ILE A 7 -22.22 37.30 20.07
C ILE A 7 -20.70 37.21 19.96
N SER A 8 -20.03 36.89 21.07
CA SER A 8 -18.66 36.38 21.03
C SER A 8 -18.71 35.10 20.20
N PRO A 9 -17.97 34.97 19.09
CA PRO A 9 -17.88 33.71 18.36
C PRO A 9 -17.04 32.75 19.21
N GLU A 10 -17.64 32.19 20.26
CA GLU A 10 -17.27 30.89 20.82
C GLU A 10 -17.13 29.97 19.61
N THR A 11 -15.88 29.68 19.27
CA THR A 11 -15.51 29.07 17.99
C THR A 11 -15.93 27.61 18.07
N SER A 12 -17.20 27.34 17.80
CA SER A 12 -17.79 26.01 17.93
C SER A 12 -17.00 25.04 17.06
N LEU A 13 -16.25 24.15 17.72
CA LEU A 13 -15.43 23.15 17.05
C LEU A 13 -16.36 22.16 16.35
N ALA A 14 -16.07 21.86 15.08
CA ALA A 14 -16.80 20.85 14.32
C ALA A 14 -16.19 19.47 14.61
N VAL A 15 -17.01 18.54 15.12
CA VAL A 15 -16.57 17.17 15.39
C VAL A 15 -16.66 16.34 14.11
N CYS A 16 -15.59 15.62 13.77
CA CYS A 16 -15.59 14.73 12.61
C CYS A 16 -16.51 13.52 12.85
N PRO A 17 -17.50 13.24 11.97
CA PRO A 17 -18.40 12.09 12.15
C PRO A 17 -17.72 10.73 11.94
N GLN A 18 -16.49 10.72 11.43
CA GLN A 18 -15.75 9.51 11.07
C GLN A 18 -14.70 9.07 12.09
N CYS A 19 -14.11 10.01 12.86
CA CYS A 19 -13.07 9.71 13.84
C CYS A 19 -13.24 10.47 15.16
N CYS A 20 -14.33 11.23 15.30
CA CYS A 20 -14.65 12.05 16.48
C CYS A 20 -13.60 13.11 16.85
N HIS A 21 -12.63 13.39 15.97
CA HIS A 21 -11.65 14.45 16.18
C HIS A 21 -12.31 15.84 16.05
N ALA A 22 -12.00 16.74 16.98
CA ALA A 22 -12.45 18.13 16.92
C ALA A 22 -11.59 18.90 15.91
N ASN A 23 -12.23 19.55 14.94
CA ASN A 23 -11.55 20.37 13.94
C ASN A 23 -12.12 21.80 13.97
N PRO A 24 -11.33 22.81 13.56
CA PRO A 24 -11.83 24.16 13.36
C PRO A 24 -13.00 24.18 12.36
N PRO A 25 -14.02 25.03 12.54
CA PRO A 25 -15.19 25.07 11.64
C PRO A 25 -14.85 25.54 10.21
N THR A 26 -13.68 26.16 10.00
CA THR A 26 -13.17 26.58 8.69
C THR A 26 -12.51 25.44 7.90
N HIS A 27 -12.22 24.29 8.53
CA HIS A 27 -11.59 23.17 7.85
C HIS A 27 -12.60 22.36 7.03
N HIS A 28 -12.24 22.09 5.78
CA HIS A 28 -13.04 21.28 4.86
C HIS A 28 -12.75 19.78 4.96
N PHE A 29 -11.59 19.42 5.51
CA PHE A 29 -11.14 18.04 5.75
C PHE A 29 -10.66 17.91 7.19
N CYS A 30 -10.84 16.73 7.77
CA CYS A 30 -10.35 16.44 9.12
C CYS A 30 -8.82 16.31 9.13
N GLU A 31 -8.13 16.95 10.08
CA GLU A 31 -6.67 16.90 10.22
C GLU A 31 -6.15 15.51 10.60
N ASN A 32 -6.98 14.69 11.26
CA ASN A 32 -6.60 13.36 11.73
C ASN A 32 -6.86 12.25 10.69
N CYS A 33 -8.07 12.22 10.12
CA CYS A 33 -8.48 11.13 9.22
C CYS A 33 -8.61 11.54 7.75
N ASN A 34 -8.46 12.82 7.43
CA ASN A 34 -8.64 13.42 6.11
C ASN A 34 -10.04 13.18 5.49
N ALA A 35 -11.03 12.81 6.29
CA ALA A 35 -12.41 12.70 5.82
C ALA A 35 -12.98 14.11 5.50
N PRO A 36 -13.79 14.25 4.44
CA PRO A 36 -14.47 15.50 4.15
C PRO A 36 -15.46 15.86 5.28
N LEU A 37 -15.37 17.08 5.78
CA LEU A 37 -16.27 17.62 6.83
C LEU A 37 -17.43 18.42 6.23
N SER A 38 -17.26 18.98 5.03
CA SER A 38 -18.28 19.77 4.34
C SER A 38 -18.82 19.06 3.11
N ALA A 39 -20.11 19.26 2.81
CA ALA A 39 -20.73 18.76 1.58
C ALA A 39 -20.02 19.30 0.32
N ALA A 40 -19.54 20.55 0.38
CA ALA A 40 -18.76 21.16 -0.69
C ALA A 40 -17.49 20.35 -0.97
N ALA A 41 -16.73 19.95 0.05
CA ALA A 41 -15.51 19.14 -0.10
C ALA A 41 -15.78 17.76 -0.73
N ALA A 42 -16.98 17.22 -0.57
CA ALA A 42 -17.37 15.93 -1.13
C ALA A 42 -17.82 16.01 -2.61
N ILE A 43 -18.40 17.14 -3.03
CA ILE A 43 -19.06 17.26 -4.35
C ILE A 43 -18.19 18.03 -5.37
N LEU A 44 -17.36 18.96 -4.90
CA LEU A 44 -16.58 19.83 -5.77
C LEU A 44 -15.50 19.04 -6.56
N PRO A 45 -15.38 19.24 -7.88
CA PRO A 45 -14.41 18.52 -8.72
C PRO A 45 -12.97 18.68 -8.27
N SER A 46 -12.61 19.86 -7.75
CA SER A 46 -11.26 20.16 -7.25
C SER A 46 -10.87 19.36 -6.00
N TRP A 47 -11.86 18.98 -5.18
CA TRP A 47 -11.64 18.35 -3.87
C TRP A 47 -11.88 16.84 -3.88
N ARG A 48 -12.51 16.32 -4.94
CA ARG A 48 -12.80 14.90 -5.16
C ARG A 48 -11.57 13.98 -5.01
N PRO A 49 -10.39 14.29 -5.58
CA PRO A 49 -9.23 13.40 -5.47
C PRO A 49 -8.76 13.18 -4.02
N TRP A 50 -8.88 14.22 -3.17
CA TRP A 50 -8.54 14.11 -1.75
C TRP A 50 -9.61 13.36 -0.95
N ALA A 51 -10.89 13.60 -1.23
CA ALA A 51 -12.00 12.89 -0.60
C ALA A 51 -11.97 11.38 -0.92
N GLU A 52 -11.73 11.02 -2.18
CA GLU A 52 -11.58 9.62 -2.62
C GLU A 52 -10.35 8.97 -1.99
N GLY A 53 -9.23 9.69 -1.91
CA GLY A 53 -8.02 9.20 -1.24
C GLY A 53 -8.22 8.84 0.23
N ALA A 54 -9.11 9.54 0.95
CA ALA A 54 -9.45 9.19 2.33
C ALA A 54 -10.20 7.85 2.44
N LEU A 55 -11.15 7.60 1.54
CA LEU A 55 -11.85 6.31 1.42
C LEU A 55 -10.87 5.18 1.05
N VAL A 56 -9.99 5.41 0.08
CA VAL A 56 -8.99 4.40 -0.35
C VAL A 56 -8.03 4.07 0.78
N ARG A 57 -7.49 5.07 1.49
CA ARG A 57 -6.61 4.83 2.66
C ARG A 57 -7.31 4.01 3.74
N ARG A 58 -8.60 4.25 3.95
CA ARG A 58 -9.40 3.50 4.93
C ARG A 58 -9.65 2.06 4.47
N ALA A 59 -9.99 1.88 3.20
CA ALA A 59 -10.15 0.56 2.60
C ALA A 59 -8.85 -0.25 2.71
N VAL A 60 -7.70 0.33 2.35
CA VAL A 60 -6.39 -0.32 2.47
C VAL A 60 -6.08 -0.68 3.93
N ARG A 61 -6.37 0.21 4.89
CA ARG A 61 -6.13 -0.05 6.32
C ARG A 61 -7.04 -1.12 6.93
N GLN A 62 -8.21 -1.38 6.38
CA GLN A 62 -9.18 -2.35 6.90
C GLN A 62 -9.25 -3.66 6.08
N THR A 63 -8.25 -3.93 5.25
CA THR A 63 -8.25 -5.15 4.41
C THR A 63 -7.73 -6.37 5.15
N ASP A 64 -8.40 -6.74 6.24
CA ASP A 64 -8.16 -8.01 6.97
C ASP A 64 -8.83 -9.20 6.24
N SER A 65 -9.33 -8.96 5.03
CA SER A 65 -10.05 -9.97 4.27
C SER A 65 -9.07 -11.01 3.73
N TRP A 66 -9.31 -12.27 4.07
CA TRP A 66 -8.58 -13.42 3.51
C TRP A 66 -8.59 -13.43 1.97
N LEU A 67 -9.62 -12.81 1.34
CA LEU A 67 -9.69 -12.59 -0.11
C LEU A 67 -8.51 -11.76 -0.64
N VAL A 68 -8.05 -10.73 0.07
CA VAL A 68 -6.91 -9.90 -0.38
C VAL A 68 -5.63 -10.72 -0.36
N LEU A 69 -5.42 -11.54 0.67
CA LEU A 69 -4.27 -12.46 0.72
C LEU A 69 -4.28 -13.41 -0.48
N ILE A 70 -5.43 -14.02 -0.77
CA ILE A 70 -5.59 -14.90 -1.93
C ILE A 70 -5.34 -14.16 -3.23
N GLY A 71 -5.92 -12.97 -3.40
CA GLY A 71 -5.71 -12.15 -4.59
C GLY A 71 -4.24 -11.80 -4.81
N MET A 72 -3.52 -11.42 -3.76
CA MET A 72 -2.10 -11.11 -3.81
C MET A 72 -1.27 -12.35 -4.20
N TRP A 73 -1.58 -13.51 -3.62
CA TRP A 73 -0.94 -14.78 -3.98
C TRP A 73 -1.24 -15.19 -5.43
N LEU A 74 -2.49 -15.06 -5.90
CA LEU A 74 -2.87 -15.37 -7.27
C LEU A 74 -2.20 -14.44 -8.30
N LEU A 75 -1.97 -13.18 -7.94
CA LEU A 75 -1.32 -12.20 -8.82
C LEU A 75 0.20 -12.40 -8.88
N PHE A 76 0.85 -12.54 -7.73
CA PHE A 76 2.32 -12.50 -7.65
C PHE A 76 2.99 -13.87 -7.59
N ALA A 77 2.32 -14.93 -7.11
CA ALA A 77 2.95 -16.26 -7.02
C ALA A 77 3.25 -16.87 -8.40
N PRO A 78 2.38 -16.77 -9.42
CA PRO A 78 2.71 -17.25 -10.77
C PRO A 78 3.91 -16.51 -11.36
N SER A 79 3.97 -15.18 -11.14
CA SER A 79 5.08 -14.35 -11.60
C SER A 79 6.40 -14.73 -10.92
N MET A 80 6.38 -14.95 -9.60
CA MET A 80 7.54 -15.45 -8.84
C MET A 80 7.96 -16.85 -9.31
N LEU A 81 7.01 -17.75 -9.54
CA LEU A 81 7.31 -19.10 -10.02
C LEU A 81 7.93 -19.05 -11.41
N LEU A 82 7.39 -18.22 -12.31
CA LEU A 82 7.91 -18.03 -13.65
C LEU A 82 9.35 -17.48 -13.63
N THR A 83 9.65 -16.52 -12.76
CA THR A 83 11.02 -15.97 -12.65
C THR A 83 12.01 -17.00 -12.13
N VAL A 84 11.60 -17.85 -11.18
CA VAL A 84 12.43 -18.94 -10.68
C VAL A 84 12.64 -20.02 -11.74
N ILE A 85 11.59 -20.44 -12.45
CA ILE A 85 11.68 -21.50 -13.48
C ILE A 85 12.49 -21.02 -14.68
N LEU A 86 12.19 -19.85 -15.23
CA LEU A 86 12.89 -19.32 -16.40
C LEU A 86 14.32 -18.89 -16.05
N GLY A 87 14.51 -18.30 -14.88
CA GLY A 87 15.85 -17.98 -14.36
C GLY A 87 16.70 -19.24 -14.26
N SER A 88 16.24 -20.25 -13.50
CA SER A 88 17.01 -21.48 -13.29
C SER A 88 17.35 -22.25 -14.58
N ASN A 89 16.46 -22.25 -15.57
CA ASN A 89 16.69 -22.92 -16.86
C ASN A 89 17.55 -22.09 -17.84
N SER A 90 17.56 -20.76 -17.73
CA SER A 90 18.36 -19.90 -18.62
C SER A 90 19.84 -19.80 -18.21
N TYR A 91 20.16 -19.97 -16.93
CA TYR A 91 21.54 -19.96 -16.44
C TYR A 91 22.47 -20.97 -17.12
N PRO A 92 22.10 -22.26 -17.23
CA PRO A 92 22.94 -23.24 -17.90
C PRO A 92 23.17 -22.91 -19.37
N TRP A 93 22.16 -22.36 -20.06
CA TRP A 93 22.29 -21.99 -21.46
C TRP A 93 23.27 -20.83 -21.67
N ILE A 94 23.22 -19.81 -20.81
CA ILE A 94 24.13 -18.64 -20.89
C ILE A 94 25.58 -19.01 -20.59
N VAL A 95 25.81 -20.02 -19.75
CA VAL A 95 27.16 -20.41 -19.30
C VAL A 95 27.75 -21.56 -20.14
N PHE A 96 26.95 -22.55 -20.53
CA PHE A 96 27.44 -23.80 -21.11
C PHE A 96 27.11 -23.99 -22.60
N ALA A 97 26.04 -23.39 -23.12
CA ALA A 97 25.60 -23.67 -24.49
C ALA A 97 26.20 -22.74 -25.56
N GLN A 98 26.84 -21.64 -25.15
CA GLN A 98 27.59 -20.80 -26.08
C GLN A 98 29.00 -21.36 -26.23
N ASP A 99 29.36 -21.76 -27.45
CA ASP A 99 30.73 -22.16 -27.80
C ASP A 99 31.74 -21.15 -27.22
N TRP A 100 32.52 -21.60 -26.25
CA TRP A 100 33.55 -20.81 -25.56
C TRP A 100 34.59 -20.20 -26.52
N LYS A 101 34.57 -20.63 -27.78
CA LYS A 101 35.51 -20.24 -28.84
C LYS A 101 35.35 -18.80 -29.31
N TYR A 102 34.22 -18.13 -29.08
CA TYR A 102 33.93 -16.78 -29.58
C TYR A 102 33.65 -15.73 -28.51
N ARG A 103 33.72 -16.09 -27.23
CA ARG A 103 33.30 -15.19 -26.14
C ARG A 103 34.52 -14.62 -25.39
N SER A 104 34.65 -13.30 -25.37
CA SER A 104 35.62 -12.64 -24.48
C SER A 104 35.19 -12.85 -23.02
N PRO A 105 36.12 -13.08 -22.08
CA PRO A 105 35.79 -13.38 -20.68
C PRO A 105 34.95 -12.29 -20.03
N MET A 106 35.16 -11.03 -20.41
CA MET A 106 34.35 -9.89 -19.94
C MET A 106 32.87 -10.02 -20.29
N SER A 107 32.53 -10.44 -21.50
CA SER A 107 31.12 -10.58 -21.92
C SER A 107 30.39 -11.72 -21.21
N ALA A 108 31.12 -12.76 -20.77
CA ALA A 108 30.59 -13.84 -19.95
C ALA A 108 30.22 -13.34 -18.54
N ILE A 109 31.14 -12.62 -17.90
CA ILE A 109 30.92 -12.03 -16.57
C ILE A 109 29.73 -11.07 -16.62
N ILE A 110 29.69 -10.16 -17.60
CA ILE A 110 28.59 -9.21 -17.76
C ILE A 110 27.25 -9.94 -17.91
N GLY A 111 27.18 -11.00 -18.74
CA GLY A 111 25.96 -11.78 -18.93
C GLY A 111 25.47 -12.46 -17.65
N VAL A 112 26.39 -13.04 -16.87
CA VAL A 112 26.06 -13.67 -15.58
C VAL A 112 25.56 -12.63 -14.57
N VAL A 113 26.24 -11.47 -14.47
CA VAL A 113 25.84 -10.40 -13.54
C VAL A 113 24.47 -9.86 -13.89
N ILE A 114 24.21 -9.53 -15.16
CA ILE A 114 22.91 -9.01 -15.60
C ILE A 114 21.80 -10.03 -15.37
N SER A 115 22.00 -11.31 -15.70
CA SER A 115 21.00 -12.35 -15.43
C SER A 115 20.75 -12.54 -13.94
N SER A 116 21.79 -12.44 -13.11
CA SER A 116 21.65 -12.56 -11.65
C SER A 116 20.85 -11.43 -11.05
N LEU A 117 21.11 -10.20 -11.50
CA LEU A 117 20.34 -9.04 -11.05
C LEU A 117 18.90 -9.11 -11.53
N PHE A 118 18.66 -9.52 -12.77
CA PHE A 118 17.32 -9.57 -13.34
C PHE A 118 16.46 -10.67 -12.70
N TRP A 119 16.92 -11.92 -12.72
CA TRP A 119 16.14 -13.06 -12.20
C TRP A 119 16.18 -13.12 -10.68
N GLY A 120 17.36 -12.95 -10.07
CA GLY A 120 17.52 -12.96 -8.62
C GLY A 120 16.84 -11.75 -7.97
N GLY A 121 17.03 -10.55 -8.52
CA GLY A 121 16.39 -9.34 -8.03
C GLY A 121 14.87 -9.38 -8.19
N GLY A 122 14.37 -9.82 -9.35
CA GLY A 122 12.94 -10.00 -9.58
C GLY A 122 12.31 -10.99 -8.61
N GLY A 123 12.92 -12.17 -8.43
CA GLY A 123 12.46 -13.18 -7.48
C GLY A 123 12.43 -12.66 -6.03
N ALA A 124 13.48 -11.96 -5.59
CA ALA A 124 13.56 -11.38 -4.26
C ALA A 124 12.48 -10.30 -4.03
N LEU A 125 12.22 -9.46 -5.04
CA LEU A 125 11.21 -8.41 -4.96
C LEU A 125 9.80 -9.01 -4.81
N PHE A 126 9.40 -9.94 -5.69
CA PHE A 126 8.10 -10.59 -5.61
C PHE A 126 7.94 -11.39 -4.31
N GLY A 127 8.99 -12.12 -3.90
CA GLY A 127 8.99 -12.86 -2.64
C GLY A 127 8.83 -11.94 -1.42
N SER A 128 9.48 -10.77 -1.43
CA SER A 128 9.37 -9.80 -0.33
C SER A 128 7.96 -9.21 -0.20
N ILE A 129 7.29 -8.92 -1.32
CA ILE A 129 5.91 -8.42 -1.34
C ILE A 129 4.95 -9.48 -0.77
N LEU A 130 5.06 -10.72 -1.23
CA LEU A 130 4.25 -11.84 -0.74
C LEU A 130 4.50 -12.10 0.74
N PHE A 131 5.76 -12.08 1.18
CA PHE A 131 6.14 -12.29 2.57
C PHE A 131 5.59 -11.19 3.48
N GLN A 132 5.74 -9.91 3.09
CA GLN A 132 5.21 -8.79 3.87
C GLN A 132 3.68 -8.84 3.94
N THR A 133 3.00 -9.10 2.82
CA THR A 133 1.53 -9.20 2.78
C THR A 133 1.04 -10.33 3.69
N THR A 134 1.68 -11.50 3.59
CA THR A 134 1.34 -12.68 4.42
C THR A 134 1.59 -12.39 5.89
N ARG A 135 2.75 -11.81 6.24
CA ARG A 135 3.08 -11.43 7.62
C ARG A 135 2.10 -10.40 8.18
N SER A 136 1.77 -9.36 7.41
CA SER A 136 0.82 -8.33 7.83
C SER A 136 -0.56 -8.91 8.10
N PHE A 137 -1.02 -9.86 7.28
CA PHE A 137 -2.29 -10.54 7.48
C PHE A 137 -2.35 -11.30 8.81
N PHE A 138 -1.29 -12.04 9.15
CA PHE A 138 -1.21 -12.77 10.42
C PHE A 138 -1.09 -11.83 11.63
N GLN A 139 -0.35 -10.72 11.50
CA GLN A 139 -0.20 -9.73 12.57
C GLN A 139 -1.53 -9.01 12.87
N ASN A 140 -2.32 -8.64 11.86
CA ASN A 140 -3.62 -8.00 12.08
C ASN A 140 -4.64 -8.92 12.75
N ARG A 141 -4.65 -10.22 12.39
CA ARG A 141 -5.53 -11.23 13.02
C ARG A 141 -5.31 -11.31 14.53
N GLN A 142 -4.06 -11.30 14.99
CA GLN A 142 -3.75 -11.37 16.41
C GLN A 142 -4.29 -10.18 17.23
N MET A 143 -4.46 -9.00 16.61
CA MET A 143 -5.04 -7.84 17.30
C MET A 143 -6.55 -7.89 17.42
N GLN A 144 -7.25 -8.59 16.51
CA GLN A 144 -8.70 -8.78 16.59
C GLN A 144 -9.10 -9.79 17.65
N ASP A 145 -8.24 -10.77 17.95
CA ASP A 145 -8.51 -11.81 18.94
C ASP A 145 -8.25 -11.37 20.39
N VAL A 146 -7.83 -10.12 20.63
CA VAL A 146 -7.70 -9.56 21.98
C VAL A 146 -9.11 -9.28 22.52
N PRO A 147 -9.61 -10.04 23.52
CA PRO A 147 -10.96 -9.84 24.04
C PRO A 147 -11.08 -8.43 24.63
N GLN A 148 -12.10 -7.67 24.21
CA GLN A 148 -12.44 -6.33 24.73
C GLN A 148 -12.90 -6.34 26.21
N SER A 149 -12.43 -7.29 27.03
CA SER A 149 -13.02 -7.60 28.33
C SER A 149 -12.60 -6.68 29.48
N GLN A 150 -12.10 -5.46 29.24
CA GLN A 150 -11.73 -4.51 30.31
C GLN A 150 -11.85 -3.04 29.88
N GLU A 151 -13.08 -2.57 29.66
CA GLU A 151 -13.50 -1.18 30.00
C GLU A 151 -14.95 -1.19 30.50
#